data_AF-A0A6A3H363-F1
#
_entry.id   AF-A0A6A3H363-F1
#
_cell.length_a   1.000
_cell.length_b   1.000
_cell.length_c   1.000
_cell.angle_alpha   90.00
_cell.angle_beta   90.00
_cell.angle_gamma   90.00
#
_symmetry.space_group_name_H-M   'P 1'
#
loop_
_entity.id
_entity.type
_entity.pdbx_description
1 polymer ?
#
loop_
_entity_poly.entity_id
_entity_poly.type
_entity_poly.pdbx_seq_one_letter_code
_entity_poly.pdbx_strand_id
1 'polypeptide(L)' 'MGDAIIRGMQSSNKSTAYMRHWMVYTKTPTGHNKNAVTVSDYGTLNDFLPPFKTVVEAGSQRHGGLHLHQRHLNDAEL' A
#
# COMPACT_ATOMS: atom_id res chain seq x y z
N MET A 1 9.04 -6.14 9.73
CA MET A 1 8.90 -7.37 8.92
C MET A 1 8.92 -7.09 7.42
N GLY A 2 8.20 -6.08 6.91
CA GLY A 2 8.19 -5.75 5.47
C GLY A 2 9.57 -5.49 4.86
N ASP A 3 10.42 -4.68 5.52
CA ASP A 3 11.81 -4.41 5.09
C ASP A 3 12.63 -5.70 4.80
N ALA A 4 12.63 -6.66 5.73
CA ALA A 4 13.36 -7.91 5.57
C ALA A 4 12.88 -8.73 4.36
N ILE A 5 11.58 -8.68 4.05
CA ILE A 5 11.00 -9.34 2.87
C ILE A 5 11.53 -8.69 1.59
N ILE A 6 11.55 -7.36 1.50
CA ILE A 6 12.07 -6.64 0.33
C ILE A 6 13.54 -6.95 0.11
N ARG A 7 14.36 -6.81 1.15
CA ARG A 7 15.80 -7.07 1.08
C ARG A 7 16.09 -8.52 0.69
N GLY A 8 15.33 -9.48 1.25
CA GLY A 8 15.45 -10.88 0.90
C GLY A 8 15.08 -11.16 -0.56
N MET A 9 13.89 -10.74 -0.98
CA MET A 9 13.38 -10.97 -2.34
C MET A 9 14.25 -10.31 -3.42
N GLN A 10 14.73 -9.09 -3.17
CA GLN A 10 15.50 -8.31 -4.14
C GLN A 10 17.02 -8.54 -4.05
N SER A 11 17.49 -9.47 -3.21
CA SER A 11 18.92 -9.72 -2.96
C SER A 11 19.71 -10.24 -4.17
N SER A 12 19.05 -10.85 -5.16
CA SER A 12 19.71 -11.54 -6.27
C SER A 12 19.41 -10.96 -7.66
N ASN A 13 18.84 -9.75 -7.74
CA ASN A 13 18.52 -9.01 -8.99
C ASN A 13 17.56 -9.75 -9.94
N LYS A 14 17.10 -10.96 -9.59
CA LYS A 14 16.25 -11.83 -10.40
C LYS A 14 14.76 -11.67 -10.10
N SER A 15 14.42 -10.88 -9.08
CA SER A 15 13.04 -10.67 -8.65
C SER A 15 12.84 -9.27 -8.09
N THR A 16 11.70 -8.69 -8.39
CA THR A 16 11.25 -7.38 -7.91
C THR A 16 10.19 -7.59 -6.83
N ALA A 17 10.24 -6.87 -5.72
CA ALA A 17 9.20 -6.99 -4.69
C ALA A 17 8.07 -5.97 -4.93
N TYR A 18 6.83 -6.46 -4.86
CA TYR A 18 5.61 -5.66 -5.00
C TYR A 18 4.86 -5.60 -3.67
N MET A 19 4.77 -4.41 -3.09
CA MET A 19 4.06 -4.22 -1.83
C MET A 19 2.56 -4.09 -2.07
N ARG A 20 1.79 -5.02 -1.51
CA ARG A 20 0.33 -5.03 -1.59
C ARG A 20 -0.30 -5.66 -0.33
N HIS A 21 -1.59 -5.45 -0.10
CA HIS A 21 -2.42 -4.40 -0.71
C HIS A 21 -2.11 -3.04 -0.09
N TRP A 22 -2.28 -1.97 -0.86
CA TRP A 22 -2.06 -0.63 -0.35
C TRP A 22 -3.16 -0.25 0.64
N MET A 23 -2.74 0.28 1.79
CA MET A 23 -3.48 0.93 2.87
C MET A 23 -4.95 0.51 3.15
N VAL A 24 -5.28 0.30 4.43
CA VAL A 24 -6.66 0.18 4.94
C VAL A 24 -7.45 -1.06 4.45
N TYR A 25 -6.90 -1.90 3.57
CA TYR A 25 -7.56 -3.10 3.03
C TYR A 25 -8.18 -4.02 4.10
N THR A 26 -7.52 -4.14 5.25
CA THR A 26 -7.95 -5.02 6.36
C THR A 26 -8.97 -4.38 7.30
N LYS A 27 -9.30 -3.09 7.16
CA LYS A 27 -10.08 -2.33 8.15
C LYS A 27 -11.60 -2.53 8.03
N THR A 28 -12.06 -3.42 7.15
CA THR A 28 -13.48 -3.71 6.94
C THR A 28 -14.13 -4.15 8.27
N PRO A 29 -15.20 -3.47 8.76
CA PRO A 29 -15.78 -3.77 10.08
C PRO A 29 -16.30 -5.20 10.24
N THR A 30 -16.72 -5.82 9.14
CA THR A 30 -17.26 -7.19 9.11
C THR A 30 -16.21 -8.24 8.76
N GLY A 31 -14.98 -7.83 8.47
CA GLY A 31 -13.94 -8.73 7.93
C GLY A 31 -14.22 -9.25 6.51
N HIS A 32 -15.31 -8.81 5.86
CA HIS A 32 -15.60 -9.21 4.49
C HIS A 32 -14.66 -8.52 3.51
N ASN A 33 -14.02 -9.34 2.68
CA ASN A 33 -13.09 -8.87 1.67
C ASN A 33 -13.73 -7.84 0.72
N LYS A 34 -12.99 -6.79 0.38
CA LYS A 34 -13.38 -5.71 -0.55
C LYS A 34 -14.55 -4.85 -0.11
N ASN A 35 -15.03 -4.98 1.14
CA ASN A 35 -16.02 -4.05 1.65
C ASN A 35 -15.44 -2.64 1.69
N ALA A 36 -16.29 -1.65 1.37
CA ALA A 36 -15.92 -0.26 1.48
C ALA A 36 -15.61 0.08 2.94
N VAL A 37 -14.61 0.93 3.13
CA VAL A 37 -14.21 1.44 4.43
C VAL A 37 -13.87 2.91 4.30
N THR A 38 -14.35 3.69 5.27
CA THR A 38 -13.93 5.09 5.45
C THR A 38 -13.06 5.14 6.68
N VAL A 39 -11.90 5.77 6.55
CA VAL A 39 -10.99 6.05 7.66
C VAL A 39 -10.57 7.50 7.56
N SER A 40 -10.25 8.14 8.69
CA SER A 40 -9.70 9.48 8.68
C SER A 40 -8.27 9.47 8.14
N ASP A 41 -7.80 10.62 7.64
CA ASP A 41 -6.40 10.79 7.25
C ASP A 41 -5.47 10.54 8.45
N TYR A 42 -5.84 11.04 9.63
CA TYR A 42 -5.10 10.77 10.87
C TYR A 42 -4.98 9.27 11.16
N GLY A 43 -6.06 8.50 11.03
CA GLY A 43 -6.03 7.05 11.21
C GLY A 43 -5.20 6.35 10.12
N THR A 44 -5.30 6.80 8.87
CA THR A 44 -4.49 6.28 7.76
C THR A 44 -3.00 6.45 8.04
N LEU A 45 -2.57 7.66 8.42
CA LEU A 45 -1.17 8.01 8.59
C LEU A 45 -0.54 7.37 9.83
N ASN A 46 -1.30 7.23 10.92
CA ASN A 46 -0.74 6.71 12.17
C ASN A 46 -0.86 5.19 12.28
N ASP A 47 -1.98 4.59 11.84
CA ASP A 47 -2.23 3.18 12.07
C ASP A 47 -1.83 2.30 10.88
N PHE A 48 -1.94 2.82 9.64
CA PHE A 48 -1.77 2.01 8.43
C PHE A 48 -0.50 2.31 7.64
N LEU A 49 -0.05 3.56 7.60
CA LEU A 49 1.11 3.96 6.80
C LEU A 49 2.47 3.42 7.27
N PRO A 50 2.78 3.29 8.59
CA PRO A 50 4.13 2.92 9.04
C PRO A 50 4.74 1.69 8.36
N PRO A 51 4.06 0.54 8.19
CA PRO A 51 4.63 -0.61 7.50
C PRO A 51 4.96 -0.31 6.03
N PHE A 52 4.17 0.52 5.33
CA PHE A 52 4.42 0.88 3.94
C PHE A 52 5.64 1.79 3.80
N LYS A 53 5.80 2.76 4.71
CA LYS A 53 6.98 3.64 4.75
C LYS A 53 8.26 2.81 4.84
N THR A 54 8.31 1.83 5.75
CA THR A 54 9.52 0.99 5.92
C THR A 54 9.87 0.17 4.67
N VAL A 55 8.87 -0.23 3.90
CA VAL A 55 9.04 -1.02 2.68
C VAL A 55 9.45 -0.16 1.49
N VAL A 56 8.96 1.08 1.40
CA VAL A 56 9.45 2.08 0.45
C VAL A 56 10.93 2.40 0.74
N GLU A 57 11.27 2.63 2.01
CA GLU A 57 12.65 2.90 2.44
C GLU A 57 13.59 1.72 2.17
N ALA A 58 13.08 0.50 2.18
CA ALA A 58 13.82 -0.71 1.81
C ALA A 58 14.09 -0.85 0.29
N GLY A 59 13.59 0.08 -0.53
CA GLY A 59 13.75 0.05 -1.98
C GLY A 59 12.75 -0.84 -2.69
N SER A 60 11.51 -0.96 -2.18
CA SER A 60 10.44 -1.64 -2.90
C SER A 60 10.21 -0.95 -4.24
N GLN A 61 10.29 -1.73 -5.32
CA GLN A 61 10.27 -1.20 -6.68
C GLN A 61 8.87 -0.84 -7.17
N ARG A 62 7.81 -1.39 -6.55
CA ARG A 62 6.41 -1.16 -6.98
C ARG A 62 5.41 -1.29 -5.82
N HIS A 63 4.34 -0.50 -5.85
CA HIS A 63 3.35 -0.39 -4.77
C HIS A 63 1.92 -0.59 -5.32
N GLY A 64 1.02 -1.10 -4.47
CA GLY A 64 -0.41 -1.25 -4.76
C GLY A 64 -1.12 0.07 -5.04
N GLY A 65 -1.92 0.14 -6.12
CA GLY A 65 -2.96 1.16 -6.25
C GLY A 65 -4.22 0.71 -5.53
N LEU A 66 -4.76 1.55 -4.65
CA LEU A 66 -6.08 1.32 -4.04
C LEU A 66 -7.15 1.67 -5.09
N HIS A 67 -8.13 0.80 -5.30
CA HIS A 67 -9.36 1.15 -6.04
C HIS A 67 -10.21 2.06 -5.13
N LEU A 68 -9.71 3.27 -4.87
CA LEU A 68 -10.49 4.35 -4.29
C LEU A 68 -11.51 4.76 -5.32
N HIS A 69 -12.77 4.84 -4.91
CA HIS A 69 -13.86 5.33 -5.75
C HIS A 69 -13.46 6.71 -6.32
N GLN A 70 -13.20 6.72 -7.62
CA GLN A 70 -12.71 7.84 -8.40
C GLN A 70 -13.76 8.96 -8.37
N ARG A 71 -13.51 10.01 -7.58
CA ARG A 71 -14.12 11.32 -7.82
C ARG A 71 -13.06 12.23 -8.42
N HIS A 72 -13.22 12.44 -9.73
CA HIS A 72 -12.79 13.60 -10.52
C HIS A 72 -11.38 14.11 -10.27
N LEU A 73 -10.41 13.59 -11.03
CA LEU A 73 -9.35 14.40 -11.64
C LEU A 73 -9.02 13.75 -12.99
N ASN A 74 -9.85 14.05 -13.98
CA ASN A 74 -9.34 14.21 -15.34
C ASN A 74 -8.67 15.58 -15.40
N ASP A 75 -7.67 15.70 -16.27
CA ASP A 75 -7.00 16.93 -16.73
C ASP A 75 -5.63 17.24 -16.07
N ALA A 76 -4.57 16.74 -16.72
CA ALA A 76 -3.25 17.37 -16.97
C ALA A 76 -2.28 16.24 -17.40
N GLU A 77 -2.19 15.91 -18.69
CA GLU A 77 -1.23 16.46 -19.68
C GLU A 77 0.24 16.00 -19.46
N LEU A 78 0.74 15.35 -20.53
CA LEU A 78 2.10 14.87 -20.89
C LEU A 78 2.58 13.54 -20.31
#